data_AF-A0A0B0EN68-F1
#
_entry.id   AF-A0A0B0EN68-F1
#
_cell.length_a   1.000
_cell.length_b   1.000
_cell.length_c   1.000
_cell.angle_alpha   90.00
_cell.angle_beta   90.00
_cell.angle_gamma   90.00
#
_symmetry.space_group_name_H-M   'P 1'
#
loop_
_entity.id
_entity.type
_entity.pdbx_description
1 polymer ?
#
loop_
_entity_poly.entity_id
_entity_poly.type
_entity_poly.pdbx_seq_one_letter_code
_entity_poly.pdbx_strand_id
1 'polypeptide(L)' 'MTLLDSLIDEVGEDEDHPLASLMDIIGTLIEKYETDHVPELA' A
#
# COMPACT_ATOMS: atom_id res chain seq x y z
N MET A 1 10.80 3.15 -0.52
CA MET A 1 10.11 2.06 -1.26
C MET A 1 9.41 2.80 -2.38
N THR A 2 10.07 3.03 -3.52
CA THR A 2 9.76 4.19 -4.37
C THR A 2 8.37 4.17 -5.01
N LEU A 3 7.73 3.01 -5.18
CA LEU A 3 6.40 2.92 -5.76
C LEU A 3 5.29 3.38 -4.80
N LEU A 4 5.36 2.93 -3.53
CA LEU A 4 4.38 3.31 -2.52
C LEU A 4 4.51 4.79 -2.17
N ASP A 5 5.76 5.26 -2.04
CA ASP A 5 6.07 6.66 -1.79
C ASP A 5 5.50 7.56 -2.91
N SER A 6 5.66 7.18 -4.18
CA SER A 6 5.07 7.94 -5.31
C SER A 6 3.54 7.85 -5.39
N LEU A 7 2.94 6.73 -5.00
CA LEU A 7 1.47 6.61 -4.92
C LEU A 7 0.90 7.51 -3.82
N ILE A 8 1.58 7.58 -2.66
CA ILE A 8 1.20 8.44 -1.55
C ILE A 8 1.39 9.92 -1.93
N ASP A 9 2.46 10.28 -2.64
CA ASP A 9 2.67 11.65 -3.12
C ASP A 9 1.61 12.09 -4.14
N GLU A 10 1.13 11.18 -5.01
CA GLU A 10 0.14 11.48 -6.04
C GLU A 10 -1.31 11.48 -5.50
N VAL A 11 -1.67 10.53 -4.63
CA VAL A 11 -2.99 10.45 -3.99
C VAL A 11 -3.12 11.50 -2.88
N GLY A 12 -2.06 11.71 -2.10
CA GLY A 12 -2.04 12.66 -1.00
C GLY A 12 -3.16 12.41 0.00
N GLU A 13 -4.03 13.42 0.18
CA GLU A 13 -5.24 13.35 1.01
C GLU A 13 -6.54 13.26 0.18
N ASP A 14 -6.45 13.05 -1.13
CA ASP A 14 -7.61 12.96 -2.00
C ASP A 14 -8.14 11.52 -2.06
N GLU A 15 -9.12 11.23 -1.21
CA GLU A 15 -9.79 9.93 -1.14
C GLU A 15 -10.60 9.59 -2.42
N ASP A 16 -11.01 10.60 -3.21
CA ASP A 16 -11.71 10.40 -4.48
C ASP A 16 -10.73 10.21 -5.67
N HIS A 17 -9.42 10.23 -5.40
CA HIS A 17 -8.41 10.10 -6.43
C HIS A 17 -8.50 8.75 -7.15
N PRO A 18 -8.41 8.69 -8.49
CA PRO A 18 -8.52 7.42 -9.23
C PRO A 18 -7.52 6.35 -8.79
N LEU A 19 -6.34 6.77 -8.28
CA LEU A 19 -5.30 5.87 -7.78
C LEU A 19 -5.44 5.51 -6.30
N ALA A 20 -6.36 6.13 -5.54
CA ALA A 20 -6.60 5.78 -4.13
C ALA A 20 -7.00 4.31 -3.99
N SER A 21 -7.89 3.83 -4.86
CA SER A 21 -8.28 2.42 -4.92
C SER A 21 -7.10 1.47 -5.20
N LEU A 22 -6.10 1.91 -5.97
CA LEU A 22 -4.90 1.12 -6.24
C LEU A 22 -3.97 1.10 -5.02
N MET A 23 -3.84 2.22 -4.31
CA MET A 23 -3.07 2.32 -3.07
C MET A 23 -3.60 1.32 -2.01
N ASP A 24 -4.92 1.25 -1.83
CA ASP A 24 -5.56 0.30 -0.91
C ASP A 24 -5.30 -1.17 -1.29
N ILE A 25 -5.40 -1.49 -2.58
CA ILE A 25 -5.12 -2.84 -3.09
C ILE A 25 -3.67 -3.22 -2.83
N ILE A 26 -2.72 -2.33 -3.13
CA ILE A 26 -1.29 -2.57 -2.90
C ILE A 26 -1.01 -2.76 -1.40
N GLY A 27 -1.59 -1.94 -0.52
CA GLY A 27 -1.48 -2.07 0.94
C GLY A 27 -1.95 -3.44 1.43
N THR A 28 -3.13 -3.88 0.98
CA THR A 28 -3.68 -5.20 1.31
C THR A 28 -2.76 -6.34 0.84
N LEU A 29 -2.16 -6.21 -0.34
CA LEU A 29 -1.22 -7.20 -0.87
C LEU A 29 0.09 -7.25 -0.06
N ILE A 30 0.57 -6.10 0.42
CA ILE A 30 1.76 -6.02 1.28
C ILE A 30 1.47 -6.70 2.62
N GLU A 31 0.38 -6.34 3.30
CA GLU A 31 0.00 -6.97 4.58
C GLU A 31 -0.13 -8.49 4.44
N LYS A 32 -0.74 -8.96 3.35
CA LYS A 32 -0.85 -10.38 3.07
C LYS A 32 0.51 -11.03 2.83
N TYR A 33 1.37 -10.38 2.04
CA TYR A 33 2.71 -10.90 1.77
C TYR A 33 3.54 -10.96 3.06
N GLU A 34 3.47 -9.93 3.90
CA GLU A 34 4.11 -9.91 5.21
C GLU A 34 3.57 -11.03 6.10
N THR A 35 2.26 -11.19 6.19
CA THR A 35 1.64 -12.29 6.96
C THR A 35 2.06 -13.68 6.47
N ASP A 36 2.11 -13.88 5.15
CA ASP A 36 2.39 -15.18 4.55
C ASP A 36 3.90 -15.52 4.53
N HIS A 37 4.78 -14.52 4.47
CA HIS A 37 6.22 -14.71 4.20
C HIS A 37 7.15 -14.16 5.28
N VAL A 38 6.69 -13.24 6.12
CA VAL A 38 7.44 -12.71 7.26
C VAL A 38 6.82 -13.29 8.53
N PRO A 39 7.45 -14.28 9.18
CA PRO A 39 6.97 -14.72 10.48
C PRO A 39 6.97 -13.51 11.40
N GLU A 40 5.84 -13.22 12.06
CA GLU A 40 5.75 -12.18 13.09
C GLU A 40 6.96 -12.36 14.01
N LEU A 41 7.84 -11.36 14.03
CA LEU A 41 9.02 -11.40 14.88
C LEU A 41 8.54 -11.53 16.33
N ALA A 42 8.70 -12.74 16.88
CA ALA A 42 8.36 -13.12 18.25
C ALA A 42 9.21 -12.38 19.28
#